data_AF-A0A1A7BJQ9-F1
#
_entry.id   AF-A0A1A7BJQ9-F1
#
_cell.length_a   1.000
_cell.length_b   1.000
_cell.length_c   1.000
_cell.angle_alpha   90.00
_cell.angle_beta   90.00
_cell.angle_gamma   90.00
#
_symmetry.space_group_name_H-M   'P 1'
#
loop_
_entity.id
_entity.type
_entity.pdbx_description
1 polymer ?
#
loop_
_entity_poly.entity_id
_entity_poly.type
_entity_poly.pdbx_seq_one_letter_code
_entity_poly.pdbx_strand_id
1 'polypeptide(L)'
;MRRVVVTGLGLVTPLGGDVETTWANLIAGESGAGQITRFDASNQKCTIACEVKGKDHPWGFDPDKRVDHKIQRQVDPFIVYGIDAAGQALEDAGLTEMTQAEKERTGCSIGSGIGGLPGIEIESVNLHERGPGRVSPHFVHGRLINLITGQVQIKYGFMGPNHAVVTACSTGAHSIGDAARMIAMDDADVMLAGGSESTINPLGIAGFAQARALNMSMNDRPTEASRPYDRNRDGFVMGEGAGVVVLEEYERAKARGAKIYAEVTGYGLSGDAYHVTAPHPEGKGAELAMRMAMRKAGLGPGDIDYINAHGTSTMADTIELAAIKRVLGEGLSGASMSSTKSAIGHLLGGAGAVEAIFCILAMRDGIVPPTLNLHDPDDGTEGIDLVPLKARKREVRAVLNNSFGFGGTNASLIMQKVD
;
A
#
# COMPACT_ATOMS: atom_id res chain seq x y z
N MET A 1 15.00 -12.30 -19.15
CA MET A 1 14.78 -11.28 -18.09
C MET A 1 15.33 -11.84 -16.81
N ARG A 2 16.01 -11.01 -16.01
CA ARG A 2 16.55 -11.44 -14.71
C ARG A 2 15.39 -11.69 -13.75
N ARG A 3 15.53 -12.67 -12.84
CA ARG A 3 14.53 -12.99 -11.81
C ARG A 3 14.65 -11.96 -10.67
N VAL A 4 13.53 -11.62 -10.06
CA VAL A 4 13.46 -10.54 -9.06
C VAL A 4 12.81 -11.05 -7.78
N VAL A 5 13.57 -11.02 -6.70
CA VAL A 5 13.13 -11.51 -5.39
C VAL A 5 13.02 -10.40 -4.36
N VAL A 6 12.19 -10.62 -3.36
CA VAL A 6 12.03 -9.74 -2.20
C VAL A 6 12.95 -10.23 -1.08
N THR A 7 13.87 -9.39 -0.64
CA THR A 7 14.86 -9.74 0.39
C THR A 7 14.72 -8.95 1.69
N GLY A 8 13.92 -7.88 1.70
CA GLY A 8 13.66 -7.11 2.91
C GLY A 8 12.29 -6.44 2.89
N LEU A 9 11.71 -6.26 4.09
CA LEU A 9 10.37 -5.71 4.29
C LEU A 9 10.42 -4.55 5.31
N GLY A 10 9.62 -3.51 5.08
CA GLY A 10 9.46 -2.40 6.00
C GLY A 10 8.05 -1.83 5.99
N LEU A 11 7.51 -1.56 7.19
CA LEU A 11 6.13 -1.13 7.37
C LEU A 11 6.01 -0.05 8.45
N VAL A 12 5.20 0.97 8.14
CA VAL A 12 4.65 1.92 9.10
C VAL A 12 3.15 2.01 8.83
N THR A 13 2.32 1.55 9.75
CA THR A 13 0.87 1.41 9.53
C THR A 13 0.06 1.83 10.76
N PRO A 14 -1.28 1.94 10.64
CA PRO A 14 -2.17 2.17 11.78
C PRO A 14 -2.15 1.05 12.83
N LEU A 15 -1.62 -0.13 12.48
CA LEU A 15 -1.51 -1.30 13.35
C LEU A 15 -0.10 -1.54 13.89
N GLY A 16 0.89 -0.73 13.52
CA GLY A 16 2.25 -0.92 14.01
C GLY A 16 3.28 -0.03 13.34
N GLY A 17 4.31 0.35 14.09
CA GLY A 17 5.49 1.06 13.58
C GLY A 17 6.53 0.16 12.90
N ASP A 18 6.28 -1.15 12.80
CA ASP A 18 7.16 -2.13 12.17
C ASP A 18 6.38 -3.32 11.58
N VAL A 19 7.08 -4.18 10.84
CA VAL A 19 6.52 -5.34 10.11
C VAL A 19 5.87 -6.36 11.04
N GLU A 20 6.59 -6.85 12.05
CA GLU A 20 6.10 -7.95 12.89
C GLU A 20 4.93 -7.50 13.78
N THR A 21 5.00 -6.30 14.34
CA THR A 21 3.93 -5.72 15.15
C THR A 21 2.67 -5.51 14.31
N THR A 22 2.81 -4.92 13.12
CA THR A 22 1.69 -4.73 12.19
C THR A 22 1.04 -6.07 11.85
N TRP A 23 1.85 -7.07 11.50
CA TRP A 23 1.36 -8.38 11.08
C TRP A 23 0.65 -9.13 12.21
N ALA A 24 1.24 -9.14 13.40
CA ALA A 24 0.64 -9.77 14.59
C ALA A 24 -0.74 -9.17 14.90
N ASN A 25 -0.85 -7.84 14.87
CA ASN A 25 -2.12 -7.15 15.12
C ASN A 25 -3.14 -7.40 13.99
N LEU A 26 -2.70 -7.43 12.73
CA LEU A 26 -3.58 -7.73 11.60
C LEU A 26 -4.21 -9.12 11.70
N ILE A 27 -3.41 -10.16 12.00
CA ILE A 27 -3.93 -11.54 12.10
C ILE A 27 -4.71 -11.77 13.40
N ALA A 28 -4.47 -10.96 14.44
CA ALA A 28 -5.30 -10.91 15.65
C ALA A 28 -6.67 -10.25 15.42
N GLY A 29 -6.84 -9.55 14.30
CA GLY A 29 -8.09 -8.88 13.95
C GLY A 29 -8.26 -7.50 14.60
N GLU A 30 -7.15 -6.84 14.95
CA GLU A 30 -7.17 -5.46 15.46
C GLU A 30 -7.56 -4.47 14.36
N SER A 31 -8.19 -3.36 14.75
CA SER A 31 -8.56 -2.27 13.85
C SER A 31 -7.76 -1.00 14.15
N GLY A 32 -7.22 -0.38 13.10
CA GLY A 32 -6.53 0.91 13.20
C GLY A 32 -7.48 2.11 13.25
N ALA A 33 -8.76 1.90 12.95
CA ALA A 33 -9.75 2.96 12.83
C ALA A 33 -10.10 3.59 14.18
N GLY A 34 -10.18 4.92 14.22
CA GLY A 34 -10.59 5.69 15.39
C GLY A 34 -11.12 7.06 15.00
N GLN A 35 -11.47 7.87 16.00
CA GLN A 35 -11.71 9.29 15.78
C GLN A 35 -10.42 9.95 15.28
N ILE A 36 -10.55 10.92 14.38
CA ILE A 36 -9.44 11.75 13.92
C ILE A 36 -8.89 12.53 15.12
N THR A 37 -7.58 12.47 15.32
CA THR A 37 -6.87 13.19 16.38
C THR A 37 -5.86 14.21 15.84
N ARG A 38 -5.57 14.17 14.53
CA ARG A 38 -4.62 15.09 13.87
C ARG A 38 -5.08 16.55 13.86
N PHE A 39 -6.39 16.78 13.89
CA PHE A 39 -7.02 18.11 13.87
C PHE A 39 -8.44 18.06 14.47
N ASP A 40 -9.05 19.21 14.71
CA ASP A 40 -10.47 19.28 15.11
C ASP A 40 -11.39 18.93 13.93
N ALA A 41 -11.89 17.70 13.93
CA ALA A 41 -12.79 17.19 12.89
C ALA A 41 -14.28 17.44 13.17
N SER A 42 -14.65 18.19 14.22
CA SER A 42 -16.06 18.36 14.64
C SER A 42 -16.96 19.00 13.58
N ASN A 43 -16.39 19.74 12.62
CA ASN A 43 -17.08 20.36 11.50
C ASN A 43 -17.03 19.53 10.20
N GLN A 44 -16.35 18.38 10.20
CA GLN A 44 -16.25 17.49 9.05
C GLN A 44 -17.45 16.55 8.97
N LYS A 45 -17.79 16.11 7.76
CA LYS A 45 -18.80 15.05 7.58
C LYS A 45 -18.28 13.68 7.97
N CYS A 46 -16.98 13.43 7.75
CA CYS A 46 -16.29 12.23 8.20
C CYS A 46 -15.35 12.64 9.35
N THR A 47 -15.48 11.99 10.50
CA THR A 47 -14.67 12.28 11.70
C THR A 47 -13.75 11.14 12.08
N ILE A 48 -13.62 10.13 11.22
CA ILE A 48 -12.90 8.88 11.48
C ILE A 48 -11.80 8.64 10.46
N ALA A 49 -10.71 8.02 10.91
CA ALA A 49 -9.59 7.61 10.06
C ALA A 49 -8.78 6.49 10.72
N CYS A 50 -7.91 5.86 9.94
CA CYS A 50 -6.88 4.94 10.40
C CYS A 50 -5.53 5.68 10.45
N GLU A 51 -5.29 6.41 11.53
CA GLU A 51 -4.05 7.15 11.76
C GLU A 51 -2.91 6.23 12.20
N VAL A 52 -1.69 6.47 11.70
CA VAL A 52 -0.47 5.88 12.27
C VAL A 52 -0.35 6.38 13.70
N LYS A 53 -0.29 5.46 14.66
CA LYS A 53 -0.23 5.80 16.08
C LYS A 53 1.15 6.36 16.43
N GLY A 54 1.21 7.43 17.22
CA GLY A 54 2.47 8.01 17.68
C GLY A 54 3.20 7.13 18.69
N LYS A 55 4.47 7.44 18.96
CA LYS A 55 5.40 6.65 19.79
C LYS A 55 4.91 6.27 21.19
N ASP A 56 3.99 7.03 21.77
CA ASP A 56 3.45 6.76 23.11
C ASP A 56 2.36 5.67 23.11
N HIS A 57 1.90 5.23 21.93
CA HIS A 57 0.97 4.11 21.79
C HIS A 57 1.70 2.75 21.95
N PRO A 58 1.05 1.69 22.48
CA PRO A 58 1.68 0.37 22.66
C PRO A 58 2.36 -0.25 21.43
N TRP A 59 1.90 0.11 20.23
CA TRP A 59 2.49 -0.27 18.93
C TRP A 59 2.80 0.95 18.07
N GLY A 60 3.10 2.07 18.72
CA GLY A 60 3.34 3.36 18.10
C GLY A 60 4.54 3.37 17.16
N PHE A 61 4.44 4.20 16.13
CA PHE A 61 5.55 4.57 15.27
C PHE A 61 6.41 5.65 15.96
N ASP A 62 7.72 5.38 16.05
CA ASP A 62 8.71 6.31 16.56
C ASP A 62 9.59 6.84 15.41
N PRO A 63 9.36 8.09 14.94
CA PRO A 63 10.12 8.66 13.83
C PRO A 63 11.60 8.90 14.17
N ASP A 64 11.95 8.95 15.46
CA ASP A 64 13.32 9.23 15.91
C ASP A 64 14.28 8.04 15.68
N LYS A 65 13.74 6.85 15.39
CA LYS A 65 14.54 5.64 15.14
C LYS A 65 15.38 5.72 13.85
N ARG A 66 14.84 6.34 12.79
CA ARG A 66 15.49 6.37 11.47
C ARG A 66 15.39 7.70 10.76
N VAL A 67 14.64 8.66 11.24
CA VAL A 67 14.52 9.94 10.54
C VAL A 67 15.12 11.02 11.40
N ASP A 68 16.14 11.70 10.89
CA ASP A 68 16.76 12.82 11.59
C ASP A 68 15.71 13.87 11.95
N HIS A 69 15.69 14.31 13.21
CA HIS A 69 14.74 15.31 13.70
C HIS A 69 14.73 16.60 12.85
N LYS A 70 15.88 16.95 12.25
CA LYS A 70 15.96 18.08 11.29
C LYS A 70 15.10 17.83 10.05
N ILE A 71 15.15 16.63 9.48
CA ILE A 71 14.36 16.26 8.30
C ILE A 71 12.88 16.18 8.66
N GLN A 72 12.53 15.58 9.81
CA GLN A 72 11.14 15.49 10.28
C GLN A 72 10.44 16.87 10.31
N ARG A 73 11.16 17.94 10.65
CA ARG A 73 10.61 19.32 10.70
C ARG A 73 10.48 20.02 9.34
N GLN A 74 11.08 19.45 8.29
CA GLN A 74 11.17 20.07 6.96
C GLN A 74 10.18 19.47 5.96
N VAL A 75 9.70 18.26 6.22
CA VAL A 75 8.95 17.44 5.27
C VAL A 75 7.60 17.03 5.84
N ASP A 76 6.66 16.71 4.96
CA ASP A 76 5.36 16.19 5.36
C ASP A 76 5.47 14.72 5.83
N PRO A 77 4.52 14.22 6.65
CA PRO A 77 4.65 12.92 7.30
C PRO A 77 4.79 11.73 6.34
N PHE A 78 4.24 11.81 5.12
CA PHE A 78 4.39 10.75 4.12
C PHE A 78 5.87 10.50 3.76
N ILE A 79 6.73 11.53 3.77
CA ILE A 79 8.17 11.38 3.55
C ILE A 79 8.81 10.71 4.77
N VAL A 80 8.41 11.10 5.99
CA VAL A 80 8.93 10.49 7.24
C VAL A 80 8.62 8.99 7.28
N TYR A 81 7.37 8.60 7.02
CA TYR A 81 6.97 7.19 6.98
C TYR A 81 7.72 6.42 5.90
N GLY A 82 7.90 7.01 4.71
CA GLY A 82 8.62 6.38 3.61
C GLY A 82 10.11 6.17 3.88
N ILE A 83 10.78 7.15 4.52
CA ILE A 83 12.20 7.01 4.93
C ILE A 83 12.34 5.90 5.97
N ASP A 84 11.45 5.84 6.95
CA ASP A 84 11.55 4.84 8.01
C ASP A 84 11.28 3.42 7.47
N ALA A 85 10.20 3.23 6.72
CA ALA A 85 9.89 1.94 6.09
C ALA A 85 11.03 1.48 5.15
N ALA A 86 11.65 2.39 4.38
CA ALA A 86 12.83 2.08 3.57
C ALA A 86 14.03 1.62 4.42
N GLY A 87 14.25 2.27 5.57
CA GLY A 87 15.27 1.87 6.52
C GLY A 87 15.03 0.50 7.14
N GLN A 88 13.80 0.22 7.56
CA GLN A 88 13.41 -1.12 8.04
C GLN A 88 13.68 -2.20 6.98
N ALA A 89 13.30 -1.95 5.73
CA ALA A 89 13.48 -2.90 4.64
C ALA A 89 14.96 -3.17 4.33
N LEU A 90 15.84 -2.15 4.42
CA LEU A 90 17.29 -2.32 4.27
C LEU A 90 17.93 -3.11 5.41
N GLU A 91 17.50 -2.83 6.65
CA GLU A 91 17.93 -3.55 7.85
C GLU A 91 17.55 -5.04 7.71
N ASP A 92 16.31 -5.34 7.35
CA ASP A 92 15.81 -6.70 7.14
C ASP A 92 16.53 -7.41 5.97
N ALA A 93 16.85 -6.70 4.90
CA ALA A 93 17.61 -7.25 3.77
C ALA A 93 19.09 -7.52 4.09
N GLY A 94 19.62 -6.98 5.19
CA GLY A 94 21.04 -7.02 5.51
C GLY A 94 21.89 -6.22 4.52
N LEU A 95 21.38 -5.05 4.08
CA LEU A 95 21.98 -4.21 3.04
C LEU A 95 22.28 -2.78 3.53
N THR A 96 22.52 -2.61 4.83
CA THR A 96 22.87 -1.30 5.42
C THR A 96 24.27 -0.83 5.05
N GLU A 97 25.19 -1.78 4.79
CA GLU A 97 26.56 -1.51 4.36
C GLU A 97 26.74 -1.99 2.93
N MET A 98 26.98 -1.06 2.00
CA MET A 98 27.20 -1.33 0.58
C MET A 98 28.47 -0.65 0.08
N THR A 99 29.16 -1.32 -0.83
CA THR A 99 30.25 -0.70 -1.60
C THR A 99 29.72 0.39 -2.53
N GLN A 100 30.62 1.25 -3.02
CA GLN A 100 30.26 2.30 -3.96
C GLN A 100 29.64 1.73 -5.26
N ALA A 101 30.19 0.64 -5.78
CA ALA A 101 29.66 -0.02 -6.98
C ALA A 101 28.24 -0.57 -6.76
N GLU A 102 27.94 -1.11 -5.57
CA GLU A 102 26.59 -1.57 -5.22
C GLU A 102 25.61 -0.40 -5.09
N LYS A 103 26.06 0.73 -4.53
CA LYS A 103 25.25 1.95 -4.42
C LYS A 103 24.89 2.52 -5.79
N GLU A 104 25.80 2.48 -6.75
CA GLU A 104 25.55 2.84 -8.17
C GLU A 104 24.51 1.94 -8.85
N ARG A 105 24.36 0.71 -8.35
CA ARG A 105 23.40 -0.28 -8.84
C ARG A 105 22.18 -0.43 -7.93
N THR A 106 22.03 0.41 -6.92
CA THR A 106 20.89 0.43 -6.00
C THR A 106 20.04 1.66 -6.28
N GLY A 107 18.78 1.44 -6.65
CA GLY A 107 17.80 2.50 -6.92
C GLY A 107 16.63 2.52 -5.95
N CYS A 108 15.71 3.46 -6.17
CA CYS A 108 14.48 3.60 -5.41
C CYS A 108 13.30 3.90 -6.34
N SER A 109 12.16 3.27 -6.05
CA SER A 109 10.85 3.59 -6.61
C SER A 109 9.81 3.61 -5.51
N ILE A 110 9.63 4.76 -4.85
CA ILE A 110 8.67 4.90 -3.74
C ILE A 110 7.72 6.05 -4.09
N GLY A 111 6.47 5.70 -4.35
CA GLY A 111 5.44 6.66 -4.78
C GLY A 111 4.55 7.17 -3.63
N SER A 112 3.69 8.12 -3.97
CA SER A 112 2.60 8.60 -3.13
C SER A 112 1.43 9.00 -4.04
N GLY A 113 0.19 8.85 -3.56
CA GLY A 113 -1.00 9.13 -4.37
C GLY A 113 -1.28 10.62 -4.48
N ILE A 114 -1.08 11.37 -3.39
CA ILE A 114 -1.35 12.82 -3.34
C ILE A 114 -0.12 13.60 -2.86
N GLY A 115 0.72 13.02 -2.01
CA GLY A 115 1.93 13.65 -1.49
C GLY A 115 1.66 14.62 -0.35
N GLY A 116 2.34 15.77 -0.35
CA GLY A 116 2.34 16.72 0.75
C GLY A 116 1.09 17.60 0.87
N LEU A 117 -0.10 17.00 0.87
CA LEU A 117 -1.36 17.73 1.00
C LEU A 117 -1.46 18.56 2.30
N PRO A 118 -1.07 18.05 3.49
CA PRO A 118 -1.10 18.83 4.72
C PRO A 118 -0.21 20.08 4.66
N GLY A 119 1.01 19.96 4.14
CA GLY A 119 1.94 21.07 3.98
C GLY A 119 1.49 22.07 2.92
N ILE A 120 0.78 21.64 1.87
CA ILE A 120 0.17 22.54 0.87
C ILE A 120 -0.97 23.35 1.49
N GLU A 121 -1.86 22.71 2.25
CA GLU A 121 -2.95 23.39 2.96
C GLU A 121 -2.41 24.48 3.90
N ILE A 122 -1.47 24.12 4.78
CA ILE A 122 -0.90 25.03 5.77
C ILE A 122 -0.20 26.22 5.10
N GLU A 123 0.62 25.98 4.07
CA GLU A 123 1.32 27.06 3.39
C GLU A 123 0.40 27.92 2.53
N SER A 124 -0.69 27.38 2.01
CA SER A 124 -1.72 28.17 1.31
C SER A 124 -2.38 29.18 2.25
N VAL A 125 -2.69 28.78 3.48
CA VAL A 125 -3.23 29.70 4.50
C VAL A 125 -2.18 30.73 4.90
N ASN A 126 -0.93 30.31 5.17
CA ASN A 126 0.16 31.24 5.48
C ASN A 126 0.39 32.28 4.39
N LEU A 127 0.37 31.87 3.12
CA LEU A 127 0.49 32.75 1.96
C LEU A 127 -0.64 33.79 1.94
N HIS A 128 -1.89 33.34 2.14
CA HIS A 128 -3.07 34.20 2.12
C HIS A 128 -3.06 35.22 3.27
N GLU A 129 -2.79 34.77 4.49
CA GLU A 129 -2.88 35.61 5.68
C GLU A 129 -1.64 36.50 5.90
N ARG A 130 -0.46 36.04 5.47
CA ARG A 130 0.82 36.65 5.86
C ARG A 130 1.74 36.99 4.69
N GLY A 131 1.30 36.71 3.46
CA GLY A 131 2.01 37.04 2.23
C GLY A 131 3.17 36.08 1.89
N PRO A 132 3.73 36.21 0.68
CA PRO A 132 4.67 35.23 0.10
C PRO A 132 5.99 35.09 0.87
N GLY A 133 6.45 36.14 1.56
CA GLY A 133 7.68 36.10 2.36
C GLY A 133 7.59 35.23 3.63
N ARG A 134 6.41 34.70 3.96
CA ARG A 134 6.18 33.81 5.10
C ARG A 134 6.01 32.35 4.74
N VAL A 135 5.98 32.02 3.45
CA VAL A 135 5.98 30.63 2.98
C VAL A 135 7.30 29.97 3.36
N SER A 136 7.25 28.76 3.91
CA SER A 136 8.45 28.03 4.33
C SER A 136 9.44 27.85 3.17
N PRO A 137 10.76 28.06 3.38
CA PRO A 137 11.77 27.72 2.38
C PRO A 137 11.81 26.22 2.07
N HIS A 138 11.24 25.40 2.95
CA HIS A 138 11.14 23.96 2.79
C HIS A 138 9.89 23.52 2.02
N PHE A 139 9.06 24.46 1.54
CA PHE A 139 7.79 24.16 0.91
C PHE A 139 7.89 23.17 -0.23
N VAL A 140 8.71 23.46 -1.22
CA VAL A 140 8.78 22.64 -2.44
C VAL A 140 9.33 21.25 -2.11
N HIS A 141 10.51 21.16 -1.51
CA HIS A 141 11.16 19.87 -1.28
C HIS A 141 10.54 19.05 -0.13
N GLY A 142 9.68 19.64 0.70
CA GLY A 142 8.97 18.93 1.75
C GLY A 142 7.65 18.30 1.31
N ARG A 143 7.18 18.57 0.07
CA ARG A 143 5.82 18.23 -0.39
C ARG A 143 5.79 17.42 -1.69
N LEU A 144 6.84 17.54 -2.52
CA LEU A 144 6.94 16.80 -3.77
C LEU A 144 7.00 15.28 -3.53
N ILE A 145 6.22 14.51 -4.31
CA ILE A 145 6.08 13.05 -4.16
C ILE A 145 7.42 12.33 -4.28
N ASN A 146 8.27 12.71 -5.24
CA ASN A 146 9.56 12.07 -5.46
C ASN A 146 10.60 12.35 -4.37
N LEU A 147 10.29 13.17 -3.37
CA LEU A 147 11.24 13.46 -2.30
C LEU A 147 11.26 12.36 -1.24
N ILE A 148 10.36 11.37 -1.30
CA ILE A 148 10.53 10.12 -0.54
C ILE A 148 11.81 9.41 -1.02
N THR A 149 11.89 9.11 -2.32
CA THR A 149 13.08 8.48 -2.91
C THR A 149 14.29 9.38 -2.84
N GLY A 150 14.13 10.69 -3.08
CA GLY A 150 15.21 11.67 -2.92
C GLY A 150 15.85 11.61 -1.52
N GLN A 151 15.05 11.64 -0.46
CA GLN A 151 15.57 11.59 0.92
C GLN A 151 16.17 10.23 1.27
N VAL A 152 15.56 9.12 0.83
CA VAL A 152 16.12 7.77 1.02
C VAL A 152 17.47 7.64 0.35
N GLN A 153 17.60 8.06 -0.91
CA GLN A 153 18.86 7.99 -1.64
C GLN A 153 19.94 8.90 -1.02
N ILE A 154 19.59 10.12 -0.61
CA ILE A 154 20.52 11.02 0.10
C ILE A 154 21.02 10.37 1.39
N LYS A 155 20.11 9.77 2.16
CA LYS A 155 20.44 9.17 3.46
C LYS A 155 21.37 7.96 3.34
N TYR A 156 21.14 7.09 2.36
CA TYR A 156 21.88 5.82 2.22
C TYR A 156 22.98 5.86 1.14
N GLY A 157 23.04 6.93 0.35
CA GLY A 157 24.04 7.14 -0.71
C GLY A 157 23.78 6.36 -1.99
N PHE A 158 22.53 5.99 -2.26
CA PHE A 158 22.15 5.25 -3.48
C PHE A 158 22.19 6.15 -4.72
N MET A 159 22.64 5.60 -5.84
CA MET A 159 22.90 6.36 -7.08
C MET A 159 22.31 5.70 -8.33
N GLY A 160 21.64 4.55 -8.18
CA GLY A 160 20.87 3.91 -9.25
C GLY A 160 19.56 4.66 -9.57
N PRO A 161 18.63 4.02 -10.30
CA PRO A 161 17.37 4.65 -10.73
C PRO A 161 16.64 5.35 -9.58
N ASN A 162 16.32 6.64 -9.76
CA ASN A 162 15.53 7.42 -8.82
C ASN A 162 14.17 7.73 -9.45
N HIS A 163 13.14 7.00 -9.04
CA HIS A 163 11.82 7.05 -9.64
C HIS A 163 10.73 7.22 -8.58
N ALA A 164 9.62 7.85 -8.92
CA ALA A 164 8.44 7.88 -8.05
C ALA A 164 7.20 7.97 -8.93
N VAL A 165 6.34 6.97 -8.84
CA VAL A 165 5.08 6.92 -9.59
C VAL A 165 3.96 7.57 -8.78
N VAL A 166 2.96 8.10 -9.48
CA VAL A 166 1.73 8.63 -8.90
C VAL A 166 0.55 8.14 -9.72
N THR A 167 -0.20 7.19 -9.17
CA THR A 167 -1.34 6.53 -9.82
C THR A 167 -2.46 6.27 -8.82
N ALA A 168 -2.75 7.27 -7.99
CA ALA A 168 -3.76 7.19 -6.93
C ALA A 168 -3.57 5.92 -6.07
N CYS A 169 -4.62 5.13 -5.88
CA CYS A 169 -4.63 3.91 -5.07
C CYS A 169 -3.69 2.81 -5.57
N SER A 170 -3.29 2.85 -6.85
CA SER A 170 -2.44 1.85 -7.49
C SER A 170 -0.94 2.17 -7.37
N THR A 171 -0.60 3.30 -6.73
CA THR A 171 0.77 3.83 -6.66
C THR A 171 1.77 2.83 -6.11
N GLY A 172 1.55 2.29 -4.91
CA GLY A 172 2.48 1.32 -4.30
C GLY A 172 2.67 0.05 -5.14
N ALA A 173 1.60 -0.47 -5.76
CA ALA A 173 1.67 -1.65 -6.62
C ALA A 173 2.42 -1.38 -7.93
N HIS A 174 2.16 -0.25 -8.59
CA HIS A 174 2.93 0.18 -9.77
C HIS A 174 4.41 0.38 -9.41
N SER A 175 4.70 1.00 -8.27
CA SER A 175 6.07 1.26 -7.83
C SER A 175 6.88 -0.04 -7.69
N ILE A 176 6.30 -1.07 -7.06
CA ILE A 176 6.91 -2.41 -6.94
C ILE A 176 7.07 -3.05 -8.31
N GLY A 177 6.03 -3.03 -9.14
CA GLY A 177 6.07 -3.62 -10.48
C GLY A 177 7.09 -2.97 -11.42
N ASP A 178 7.18 -1.64 -11.41
CA ASP A 178 8.10 -0.88 -12.24
C ASP A 178 9.56 -1.05 -11.76
N ALA A 179 9.79 -1.08 -10.44
CA ALA A 179 11.09 -1.42 -9.88
C ALA A 179 11.53 -2.85 -10.24
N ALA A 180 10.61 -3.82 -10.19
CA ALA A 180 10.90 -5.18 -10.63
C ALA A 180 11.27 -5.23 -12.13
N ARG A 181 10.64 -4.40 -12.98
CA ARG A 181 11.04 -4.27 -14.39
C ARG A 181 12.43 -3.69 -14.56
N MET A 182 12.79 -2.65 -13.81
CA MET A 182 14.12 -2.06 -13.84
C MET A 182 15.20 -3.11 -13.51
N ILE A 183 14.96 -3.95 -12.49
CA ILE A 183 15.88 -5.07 -12.21
C ILE A 183 15.84 -6.11 -13.34
N ALA A 184 14.66 -6.52 -13.80
CA ALA A 184 14.55 -7.52 -14.88
C ALA A 184 15.26 -7.13 -16.18
N MET A 185 15.38 -5.81 -16.43
CA MET A 185 15.97 -5.17 -17.61
C MET A 185 17.43 -4.71 -17.43
N ASP A 186 18.06 -5.00 -16.30
CA ASP A 186 19.47 -4.65 -16.01
C ASP A 186 19.77 -3.18 -15.69
N ASP A 187 18.74 -2.39 -15.34
CA ASP A 187 18.91 -0.98 -14.93
C ASP A 187 19.45 -0.84 -13.49
N ALA A 188 19.16 -1.82 -12.62
CA ALA A 188 19.58 -1.86 -11.21
C ALA A 188 19.68 -3.29 -10.70
N ASP A 189 20.51 -3.56 -9.70
CA ASP A 189 20.59 -4.89 -9.05
C ASP A 189 19.78 -4.96 -7.75
N VAL A 190 19.54 -3.79 -7.14
CA VAL A 190 18.70 -3.62 -5.95
C VAL A 190 17.77 -2.44 -6.16
N MET A 191 16.50 -2.57 -5.78
CA MET A 191 15.54 -1.48 -5.77
C MET A 191 14.76 -1.47 -4.46
N LEU A 192 14.73 -0.33 -3.78
CA LEU A 192 13.76 -0.09 -2.72
C LEU A 192 12.46 0.37 -3.36
N ALA A 193 11.38 -0.39 -3.20
CA ALA A 193 10.13 -0.14 -3.91
C ALA A 193 8.92 -0.15 -2.99
N GLY A 194 7.96 0.76 -3.21
CA GLY A 194 6.75 0.79 -2.41
C GLY A 194 5.95 2.07 -2.51
N GLY A 195 5.26 2.44 -1.44
CA GLY A 195 4.44 3.65 -1.41
C GLY A 195 4.22 4.17 0.00
N SER A 196 3.95 5.47 0.11
CA SER A 196 3.64 6.15 1.37
C SER A 196 2.55 7.21 1.18
N GLU A 197 1.73 7.41 2.20
CA GLU A 197 0.68 8.42 2.19
C GLU A 197 0.43 8.97 3.60
N SER A 198 0.13 10.26 3.68
CA SER A 198 -0.39 10.91 4.90
C SER A 198 -1.24 12.13 4.52
N THR A 199 -2.52 11.87 4.25
CA THR A 199 -3.49 12.87 3.76
C THR A 199 -4.66 13.08 4.72
N ILE A 200 -4.50 12.66 5.98
CA ILE A 200 -5.47 12.88 7.06
C ILE A 200 -5.28 14.31 7.58
N ASN A 201 -5.83 15.26 6.84
CA ASN A 201 -5.88 16.69 7.16
C ASN A 201 -7.26 17.27 6.80
N PRO A 202 -7.62 18.48 7.28
CA PRO A 202 -8.95 19.03 7.02
C PRO A 202 -9.33 19.07 5.54
N LEU A 203 -8.42 19.51 4.66
CA LEU A 203 -8.65 19.53 3.21
C LEU A 203 -8.83 18.14 2.60
N GLY A 204 -7.99 17.16 2.98
CA GLY A 204 -8.08 15.79 2.47
C GLY A 204 -9.39 15.11 2.83
N ILE A 205 -9.76 15.17 4.12
CA ILE A 205 -11.02 14.59 4.62
C ILE A 205 -12.23 15.27 3.97
N ALA A 206 -12.25 16.60 3.89
CA ALA A 206 -13.33 17.33 3.24
C ALA A 206 -13.45 16.97 1.75
N GLY A 207 -12.33 16.92 1.02
CA GLY A 207 -12.30 16.62 -0.42
C GLY A 207 -12.88 15.25 -0.74
N PHE A 208 -12.43 14.20 -0.06
CA PHE A 208 -12.95 12.84 -0.27
C PHE A 208 -14.39 12.67 0.23
N ALA A 209 -14.79 13.38 1.29
CA ALA A 209 -16.19 13.42 1.73
C ALA A 209 -17.11 14.06 0.66
N GLN A 210 -16.68 15.15 0.02
CA GLN A 210 -17.44 15.77 -1.09
C GLN A 210 -17.53 14.87 -2.32
N ALA A 211 -16.47 14.08 -2.58
CA ALA A 211 -16.49 13.05 -3.61
C ALA A 211 -17.37 11.83 -3.24
N ARG A 212 -17.98 11.81 -2.04
CA ARG A 212 -18.77 10.68 -1.50
C ARG A 212 -18.00 9.37 -1.47
N ALA A 213 -16.69 9.44 -1.21
CA ALA A 213 -15.82 8.27 -1.20
C ALA A 213 -15.59 7.71 0.21
N LEU A 214 -15.78 8.54 1.25
CA LEU A 214 -15.57 8.16 2.65
C LEU A 214 -16.83 7.59 3.28
N ASN A 215 -16.66 6.64 4.21
CA ASN A 215 -17.72 6.28 5.15
C ASN A 215 -17.99 7.47 6.08
N MET A 216 -19.22 7.99 6.04
CA MET A 216 -19.67 9.10 6.88
C MET A 216 -20.82 8.72 7.82
N SER A 217 -21.32 7.49 7.71
CA SER A 217 -22.50 7.01 8.44
C SER A 217 -22.15 6.28 9.74
N MET A 218 -20.88 5.90 9.94
CA MET A 218 -20.40 5.17 11.12
C MET A 218 -19.35 5.96 11.93
N ASN A 219 -19.47 7.28 11.95
CA ASN A 219 -18.59 8.15 12.75
C ASN A 219 -18.60 7.76 14.25
N ASP A 220 -19.70 7.21 14.77
CA ASP A 220 -19.85 6.78 16.17
C ASP A 220 -19.24 5.39 16.46
N ARG A 221 -18.96 4.60 15.42
CA ARG A 221 -18.41 3.24 15.52
C ARG A 221 -17.26 3.03 14.51
N PRO A 222 -16.12 3.72 14.70
CA PRO A 222 -15.06 3.78 13.69
C PRO A 222 -14.52 2.41 13.27
N THR A 223 -14.38 1.49 14.23
CA THR A 223 -13.82 0.15 14.01
C THR A 223 -14.73 -0.75 13.17
N GLU A 224 -16.01 -0.40 13.01
CA GLU A 224 -16.99 -1.14 12.20
C GLU A 224 -17.13 -0.58 10.76
N ALA A 225 -16.59 0.62 10.51
CA ALA A 225 -16.88 1.42 9.32
C ALA A 225 -16.27 0.88 8.02
N SER A 226 -15.06 0.33 8.09
CA SER A 226 -14.43 -0.34 6.94
C SER A 226 -14.89 -1.79 6.91
N ARG A 227 -15.82 -2.11 6.00
CA ARG A 227 -16.47 -3.43 5.88
C ARG A 227 -16.55 -3.88 4.42
N PRO A 228 -15.40 -4.19 3.80
CA PRO A 228 -15.36 -4.64 2.42
C PRO A 228 -16.29 -5.83 2.18
N TYR A 229 -17.01 -5.79 1.06
CA TYR A 229 -18.00 -6.80 0.64
C TYR A 229 -19.24 -6.98 1.53
N ASP A 230 -19.38 -6.25 2.65
CA ASP A 230 -20.60 -6.26 3.45
C ASP A 230 -21.70 -5.46 2.74
N ARG A 231 -22.95 -5.93 2.80
CA ARG A 231 -24.12 -5.27 2.20
C ARG A 231 -24.28 -3.82 2.65
N ASN A 232 -23.84 -3.50 3.86
CA ASN A 232 -24.01 -2.19 4.50
C ASN A 232 -22.76 -1.28 4.39
N ARG A 233 -21.84 -1.57 3.45
CA ARG A 233 -20.68 -0.71 3.19
C ARG A 233 -21.10 0.61 2.53
N ASP A 234 -20.46 1.70 2.94
CA ASP A 234 -20.87 3.07 2.56
C ASP A 234 -19.66 4.00 2.30
N GLY A 235 -18.56 3.45 1.80
CA GLY A 235 -17.33 4.19 1.54
C GLY A 235 -16.14 3.66 2.32
N PHE A 236 -14.95 4.12 1.94
CA PHE A 236 -13.71 3.71 2.58
C PHE A 236 -13.44 4.53 3.85
N VAL A 237 -12.67 3.97 4.78
CA VAL A 237 -12.06 4.73 5.89
C VAL A 237 -10.66 5.12 5.48
N MET A 238 -10.33 6.41 5.45
CA MET A 238 -9.00 6.88 5.04
C MET A 238 -7.95 6.41 6.04
N GLY A 239 -6.82 5.89 5.56
CA GLY A 239 -5.67 5.56 6.38
C GLY A 239 -4.39 6.24 5.89
N GLU A 240 -3.35 6.17 6.70
CA GLU A 240 -2.01 6.69 6.39
C GLU A 240 -0.94 5.65 6.74
N GLY A 241 0.27 5.81 6.20
CA GLY A 241 1.39 4.90 6.44
C GLY A 241 2.24 4.67 5.20
N ALA A 242 3.18 3.74 5.31
CA ALA A 242 4.11 3.36 4.26
C ALA A 242 4.39 1.86 4.27
N GLY A 243 4.62 1.31 3.07
CA GLY A 243 5.20 0.00 2.88
C GLY A 243 6.33 0.08 1.86
N VAL A 244 7.46 -0.54 2.18
CA VAL A 244 8.64 -0.61 1.29
C VAL A 244 9.18 -2.03 1.32
N VAL A 245 9.49 -2.56 0.14
CA VAL A 245 10.22 -3.81 -0.05
C VAL A 245 11.60 -3.53 -0.65
N VAL A 246 12.57 -4.35 -0.29
CA VAL A 246 13.82 -4.46 -1.05
C VAL A 246 13.65 -5.55 -2.10
N LEU A 247 13.68 -5.14 -3.36
CA LEU A 247 13.77 -6.03 -4.51
C LEU A 247 15.22 -6.21 -4.91
N GLU A 248 15.58 -7.43 -5.29
CA GLU A 248 16.94 -7.80 -5.63
C GLU A 248 16.98 -8.79 -6.80
N GLU A 249 18.01 -8.68 -7.63
CA GLU A 249 18.32 -9.70 -8.64
C GLU A 249 18.60 -11.06 -7.98
N TYR A 250 17.98 -12.12 -8.49
CA TYR A 250 17.96 -13.43 -7.83
C TYR A 250 19.35 -14.04 -7.62
N GLU A 251 20.22 -14.02 -8.63
CA GLU A 251 21.55 -14.62 -8.51
C GLU A 251 22.45 -13.81 -7.56
N ARG A 252 22.31 -12.47 -7.53
CA ARG A 252 22.92 -11.60 -6.51
C ARG A 252 22.45 -11.98 -5.10
N ALA A 253 21.13 -12.07 -4.89
CA ALA A 253 20.54 -12.40 -3.60
C ALA A 253 21.06 -13.74 -3.09
N LYS A 254 21.11 -14.76 -3.96
CA LYS A 254 21.72 -16.06 -3.66
C LYS A 254 23.20 -15.96 -3.34
N ALA A 255 23.98 -15.25 -4.15
CA ALA A 255 25.43 -15.16 -4.00
C ALA A 255 25.84 -14.58 -2.64
N ARG A 256 25.07 -13.64 -2.10
CA ARG A 256 25.29 -13.07 -0.76
C ARG A 256 24.59 -13.81 0.38
N GLY A 257 23.87 -14.91 0.10
CA GLY A 257 23.13 -15.68 1.10
C GLY A 257 21.94 -14.93 1.71
N ALA A 258 21.27 -14.08 0.94
CA ALA A 258 20.13 -13.30 1.40
C ALA A 258 18.96 -14.20 1.84
N LYS A 259 18.21 -13.75 2.85
CA LYS A 259 16.86 -14.27 3.09
C LYS A 259 15.98 -13.85 1.91
N ILE A 260 15.29 -14.82 1.30
CA ILE A 260 14.37 -14.56 0.20
C ILE A 260 12.95 -14.85 0.69
N TYR A 261 12.10 -13.83 0.68
CA TYR A 261 10.72 -13.93 1.12
C TYR A 261 9.78 -14.45 0.02
N ALA A 262 9.95 -13.94 -1.20
CA ALA A 262 9.12 -14.24 -2.35
C ALA A 262 9.83 -13.81 -3.65
N GLU A 263 9.33 -14.28 -4.79
CA GLU A 263 9.66 -13.77 -6.12
C GLU A 263 8.50 -12.95 -6.68
N VAL A 264 8.78 -11.82 -7.33
CA VAL A 264 7.80 -11.04 -8.08
C VAL A 264 7.74 -11.60 -9.51
N THR A 265 6.78 -12.48 -9.78
CA THR A 265 6.70 -13.22 -11.05
C THR A 265 5.73 -12.60 -12.05
N GLY A 266 4.75 -11.81 -11.60
CA GLY A 266 3.76 -11.18 -12.47
C GLY A 266 3.48 -9.73 -12.13
N TYR A 267 3.37 -8.90 -13.16
CA TYR A 267 2.96 -7.50 -13.03
C TYR A 267 2.13 -7.06 -14.23
N GLY A 268 0.84 -6.89 -14.01
CA GLY A 268 -0.13 -6.42 -14.99
C GLY A 268 -0.62 -5.02 -14.67
N LEU A 269 -0.88 -4.25 -15.72
CA LEU A 269 -1.45 -2.91 -15.64
C LEU A 269 -2.48 -2.70 -16.75
N SER A 270 -3.47 -1.85 -16.51
CA SER A 270 -4.46 -1.48 -17.50
C SER A 270 -5.09 -0.12 -17.18
N GLY A 271 -5.93 0.37 -18.09
CA GLY A 271 -6.79 1.53 -17.89
C GLY A 271 -8.26 1.17 -18.10
N ASP A 272 -9.16 1.72 -17.29
CA ASP A 272 -10.61 1.57 -17.47
C ASP A 272 -11.14 2.39 -18.65
N ALA A 273 -10.53 3.56 -18.93
CA ALA A 273 -10.97 4.53 -19.92
C ALA A 273 -12.47 4.88 -19.83
N TYR A 274 -12.99 4.99 -18.60
CA TYR A 274 -14.42 5.10 -18.33
C TYR A 274 -14.81 6.40 -17.60
N HIS A 275 -14.37 6.58 -16.35
CA HIS A 275 -14.72 7.74 -15.53
C HIS A 275 -13.53 8.14 -14.64
N VAL A 276 -13.50 9.41 -14.20
CA VAL A 276 -12.40 9.94 -13.39
C VAL A 276 -12.33 9.33 -11.98
N THR A 277 -13.46 8.87 -11.43
CA THR A 277 -13.55 8.31 -10.07
C THR A 277 -14.36 7.02 -9.96
N ALA A 278 -15.22 6.73 -10.94
CA ALA A 278 -16.06 5.54 -10.90
C ALA A 278 -15.36 4.43 -11.67
N PRO A 279 -15.32 3.19 -11.15
CA PRO A 279 -14.74 2.07 -11.88
C PRO A 279 -15.58 1.76 -13.13
N HIS A 280 -14.98 1.10 -14.10
CA HIS A 280 -15.75 0.51 -15.20
C HIS A 280 -16.85 -0.42 -14.62
N PRO A 281 -18.12 -0.31 -15.05
CA PRO A 281 -19.25 -1.01 -14.41
C PRO A 281 -19.12 -2.54 -14.44
N GLU A 282 -18.50 -3.07 -15.50
CA GLU A 282 -18.20 -4.51 -15.59
C GLU A 282 -16.84 -4.90 -14.97
N GLY A 283 -16.02 -3.96 -14.48
CA GLY A 283 -14.67 -4.24 -13.97
C GLY A 283 -13.68 -4.69 -15.04
N LYS A 284 -13.81 -4.18 -16.29
CA LYS A 284 -13.02 -4.69 -17.42
C LYS A 284 -11.53 -4.37 -17.32
N GLY A 285 -11.17 -3.17 -16.87
CA GLY A 285 -9.76 -2.82 -16.68
C GLY A 285 -9.12 -3.67 -15.57
N ALA A 286 -9.79 -3.84 -14.43
CA ALA A 286 -9.34 -4.76 -13.37
C ALA A 286 -9.08 -6.18 -13.92
N GLU A 287 -10.01 -6.73 -14.72
CA GLU A 287 -9.83 -8.02 -15.39
C GLU A 287 -8.58 -8.06 -16.28
N LEU A 288 -8.35 -7.01 -17.09
CA LEU A 288 -7.19 -6.92 -17.98
C LEU A 288 -5.86 -6.88 -17.22
N ALA A 289 -5.80 -6.13 -16.12
CA ALA A 289 -4.62 -6.06 -15.26
C ALA A 289 -4.31 -7.42 -14.65
N MET A 290 -5.30 -8.09 -14.06
CA MET A 290 -5.15 -9.43 -13.48
C MET A 290 -4.70 -10.45 -14.53
N ARG A 291 -5.38 -10.52 -15.69
CA ARG A 291 -4.99 -11.43 -16.76
C ARG A 291 -3.58 -11.17 -17.27
N MET A 292 -3.14 -9.91 -17.35
CA MET A 292 -1.78 -9.58 -17.74
C MET A 292 -0.76 -10.06 -16.70
N ALA A 293 -1.04 -9.87 -15.40
CA ALA A 293 -0.18 -10.36 -14.32
C ALA A 293 -0.06 -11.90 -14.39
N MET A 294 -1.19 -12.61 -14.49
CA MET A 294 -1.25 -14.08 -14.60
C MET A 294 -0.45 -14.58 -15.80
N ARG A 295 -0.64 -13.97 -16.98
CA ARG A 295 0.12 -14.34 -18.19
C ARG A 295 1.62 -14.13 -18.02
N LYS A 296 2.06 -13.06 -17.35
CA LYS A 296 3.49 -12.78 -17.13
C LYS A 296 4.11 -13.75 -16.12
N ALA A 297 3.36 -14.14 -15.10
CA ALA A 297 3.79 -15.15 -14.14
C ALA A 297 3.77 -16.58 -14.71
N GLY A 298 3.10 -16.80 -15.85
CA GLY A 298 2.92 -18.14 -16.42
C GLY A 298 1.96 -19.01 -15.61
N LEU A 299 1.06 -18.41 -14.83
CA LEU A 299 0.12 -19.11 -13.94
C LEU A 299 -1.28 -19.19 -14.52
N GLY A 300 -1.96 -20.28 -14.19
CA GLY A 300 -3.39 -20.49 -14.40
C GLY A 300 -4.21 -20.20 -13.13
N PRO A 301 -5.56 -20.16 -13.26
CA PRO A 301 -6.46 -19.89 -12.14
C PRO A 301 -6.23 -20.71 -10.86
N GLY A 302 -5.98 -22.00 -11.01
CA GLY A 302 -5.79 -22.92 -9.88
C GLY A 302 -4.43 -22.82 -9.17
N ASP A 303 -3.53 -21.97 -9.67
CA ASP A 303 -2.21 -21.77 -9.07
C ASP A 303 -2.23 -20.67 -8.00
N ILE A 304 -3.26 -19.81 -7.96
CA ILE A 304 -3.39 -18.74 -6.96
C ILE A 304 -4.05 -19.28 -5.69
N ASP A 305 -3.35 -19.14 -4.56
CA ASP A 305 -3.86 -19.61 -3.27
C ASP A 305 -4.53 -18.48 -2.47
N TYR A 306 -4.06 -17.24 -2.61
CA TYR A 306 -4.59 -16.10 -1.88
C TYR A 306 -4.66 -14.84 -2.71
N ILE A 307 -5.73 -14.07 -2.53
CA ILE A 307 -5.95 -12.78 -3.17
C ILE A 307 -6.07 -11.73 -2.07
N ASN A 308 -5.16 -10.76 -2.06
CA ASN A 308 -5.42 -9.50 -1.34
C ASN A 308 -6.11 -8.56 -2.31
N ALA A 309 -7.39 -8.33 -2.04
CA ALA A 309 -8.24 -7.55 -2.91
C ALA A 309 -8.00 -6.05 -2.75
N HIS A 310 -8.40 -5.28 -3.77
CA HIS A 310 -8.50 -3.85 -3.61
C HIS A 310 -9.57 -3.50 -2.57
N GLY A 311 -10.75 -4.13 -2.59
CA GLY A 311 -11.80 -4.16 -1.56
C GLY A 311 -11.84 -2.95 -0.63
N THR A 312 -12.37 -1.84 -1.13
CA THR A 312 -12.30 -0.54 -0.45
C THR A 312 -13.48 -0.26 0.47
N SER A 313 -14.41 -1.20 0.67
CA SER A 313 -15.65 -0.95 1.40
C SER A 313 -16.56 0.05 0.65
N THR A 314 -16.51 0.02 -0.68
CA THR A 314 -17.35 0.84 -1.57
C THR A 314 -18.23 -0.06 -2.44
N MET A 315 -19.18 0.53 -3.17
CA MET A 315 -19.98 -0.24 -4.14
C MET A 315 -19.15 -0.99 -5.19
N ALA A 316 -17.90 -0.58 -5.42
CA ALA A 316 -16.98 -1.21 -6.36
C ALA A 316 -16.50 -2.60 -5.93
N ASP A 317 -16.66 -2.98 -4.66
CA ASP A 317 -16.19 -4.27 -4.14
C ASP A 317 -16.80 -5.45 -4.91
N THR A 318 -18.12 -5.41 -5.21
CA THR A 318 -18.77 -6.48 -5.98
C THR A 318 -18.41 -6.44 -7.47
N ILE A 319 -18.03 -5.28 -8.00
CA ILE A 319 -17.49 -5.15 -9.37
C ILE A 319 -16.11 -5.81 -9.46
N GLU A 320 -15.24 -5.58 -8.48
CA GLU A 320 -13.96 -6.27 -8.38
C GLU A 320 -14.16 -7.78 -8.26
N LEU A 321 -15.02 -8.25 -7.37
CA LEU A 321 -15.28 -9.68 -7.20
C LEU A 321 -15.77 -10.32 -8.50
N ALA A 322 -16.68 -9.66 -9.23
CA ALA A 322 -17.15 -10.15 -10.53
C ALA A 322 -16.00 -10.25 -11.55
N ALA A 323 -15.06 -9.28 -11.57
CA ALA A 323 -13.87 -9.36 -12.41
C ALA A 323 -12.96 -10.52 -12.00
N ILE A 324 -12.76 -10.75 -10.70
CA ILE A 324 -11.95 -11.85 -10.17
C ILE A 324 -12.59 -13.20 -10.56
N LYS A 325 -13.91 -13.35 -10.42
CA LYS A 325 -14.64 -14.56 -10.85
C LYS A 325 -14.43 -14.88 -12.34
N ARG A 326 -14.39 -13.88 -13.22
CA ARG A 326 -14.08 -14.10 -14.65
C ARG A 326 -12.63 -14.51 -14.91
N VAL A 327 -11.70 -14.15 -14.02
CA VAL A 327 -10.28 -14.52 -14.14
C VAL A 327 -10.01 -15.89 -13.55
N LEU A 328 -10.54 -16.17 -12.36
CA LEU A 328 -10.21 -17.33 -11.53
C LEU A 328 -11.31 -18.40 -11.44
N GLY A 329 -12.49 -18.14 -12.01
CA GLY A 329 -13.68 -19.00 -11.92
C GLY A 329 -14.61 -18.63 -10.75
N GLU A 330 -15.84 -19.15 -10.77
CA GLU A 330 -16.89 -18.79 -9.79
C GLU A 330 -16.50 -19.08 -8.34
N GLY A 331 -15.78 -20.16 -8.06
CA GLY A 331 -15.27 -20.50 -6.72
C GLY A 331 -13.82 -20.07 -6.48
N LEU A 332 -13.31 -19.12 -7.28
CA LEU A 332 -11.92 -18.64 -7.26
C LEU A 332 -10.88 -19.77 -7.35
N SER A 333 -11.25 -20.91 -7.94
CA SER A 333 -10.43 -22.13 -7.97
C SER A 333 -9.92 -22.59 -6.59
N GLY A 334 -10.64 -22.28 -5.49
CA GLY A 334 -10.25 -22.63 -4.12
C GLY A 334 -9.32 -21.62 -3.44
N ALA A 335 -9.02 -20.49 -4.08
CA ALA A 335 -8.29 -19.39 -3.45
C ALA A 335 -9.12 -18.75 -2.32
N SER A 336 -8.43 -18.27 -1.29
CA SER A 336 -9.03 -17.35 -0.31
C SER A 336 -8.86 -15.92 -0.78
N MET A 337 -9.82 -15.05 -0.49
CA MET A 337 -9.72 -13.63 -0.78
C MET A 337 -10.02 -12.83 0.48
N SER A 338 -9.24 -11.80 0.79
CA SER A 338 -9.60 -10.87 1.86
C SER A 338 -9.27 -9.43 1.47
N SER A 339 -9.85 -8.47 2.19
CA SER A 339 -9.38 -7.09 2.15
C SER A 339 -8.87 -6.65 3.51
N THR A 340 -7.56 -6.41 3.59
CA THR A 340 -6.89 -5.91 4.78
C THR A 340 -7.20 -4.44 5.05
N LYS A 341 -7.83 -3.72 4.10
CA LYS A 341 -8.35 -2.36 4.33
C LYS A 341 -9.45 -2.33 5.37
N SER A 342 -10.08 -3.47 5.66
CA SER A 342 -10.99 -3.63 6.80
C SER A 342 -10.31 -3.35 8.16
N ALA A 343 -8.98 -3.53 8.25
CA ALA A 343 -8.19 -3.33 9.46
C ALA A 343 -7.38 -2.03 9.45
N ILE A 344 -6.68 -1.73 8.34
CA ILE A 344 -5.80 -0.55 8.24
C ILE A 344 -6.45 0.66 7.55
N GLY A 345 -7.70 0.54 7.09
CA GLY A 345 -8.31 1.54 6.21
C GLY A 345 -7.66 1.57 4.84
N HIS A 346 -7.92 2.61 4.07
CA HIS A 346 -7.37 2.80 2.74
C HIS A 346 -6.22 3.81 2.76
N LEU A 347 -4.99 3.31 2.66
CA LEU A 347 -3.75 4.11 2.65
C LEU A 347 -3.47 4.81 1.30
N LEU A 348 -4.48 4.95 0.43
CA LEU A 348 -4.37 5.52 -0.92
C LEU A 348 -3.12 5.01 -1.65
N GLY A 349 -2.12 5.88 -1.92
CA GLY A 349 -0.89 5.49 -2.62
C GLY A 349 0.04 4.54 -1.85
N GLY A 350 -0.09 4.44 -0.52
CA GLY A 350 0.62 3.46 0.30
C GLY A 350 -0.01 2.07 0.33
N ALA A 351 -1.28 1.94 -0.07
CA ALA A 351 -2.07 0.70 0.11
C ALA A 351 -1.44 -0.51 -0.60
N GLY A 352 -1.23 -0.43 -1.91
CA GLY A 352 -0.74 -1.56 -2.70
C GLY A 352 0.63 -2.09 -2.25
N ALA A 353 1.47 -1.25 -1.63
CA ALA A 353 2.77 -1.68 -1.12
C ALA A 353 2.65 -2.39 0.24
N VAL A 354 1.86 -1.85 1.17
CA VAL A 354 1.56 -2.50 2.45
C VAL A 354 0.87 -3.85 2.23
N GLU A 355 -0.08 -3.89 1.30
CA GLU A 355 -0.83 -5.10 0.95
C GLU A 355 0.03 -6.16 0.27
N ALA A 356 1.04 -5.74 -0.52
CA ALA A 356 2.04 -6.66 -1.06
C ALA A 356 2.86 -7.33 0.06
N ILE A 357 3.27 -6.56 1.08
CA ILE A 357 3.98 -7.10 2.24
C ILE A 357 3.08 -8.07 3.02
N PHE A 358 1.79 -7.76 3.22
CA PHE A 358 0.85 -8.72 3.84
C PHE A 358 0.70 -10.01 3.04
N CYS A 359 0.69 -9.94 1.70
CA CYS A 359 0.68 -11.13 0.87
C CYS A 359 1.94 -11.99 1.06
N ILE A 360 3.10 -11.35 1.16
CA ILE A 360 4.38 -12.02 1.42
C ILE A 360 4.38 -12.70 2.79
N LEU A 361 3.88 -12.02 3.82
CA LEU A 361 3.78 -12.57 5.18
C LEU A 361 2.75 -13.70 5.25
N ALA A 362 1.66 -13.63 4.49
CA ALA A 362 0.71 -14.73 4.36
C ALA A 362 1.36 -16.00 3.78
N MET A 363 2.26 -15.85 2.79
CA MET A 363 3.08 -16.95 2.26
C MET A 363 4.09 -17.50 3.28
N ARG A 364 4.76 -16.60 4.01
CA ARG A 364 5.74 -16.93 5.06
C ARG A 364 5.10 -17.79 6.16
N ASP A 365 3.95 -17.36 6.65
CA ASP A 365 3.36 -17.89 7.89
C ASP A 365 2.22 -18.88 7.64
N GLY A 366 1.78 -19.06 6.39
CA GLY A 366 0.69 -19.98 6.05
C GLY A 366 -0.65 -19.57 6.71
N ILE A 367 -0.93 -18.27 6.74
CA ILE A 367 -2.13 -17.70 7.32
C ILE A 367 -2.61 -16.52 6.47
N VAL A 368 -3.88 -16.51 6.11
CA VAL A 368 -4.50 -15.40 5.39
C VAL A 368 -5.23 -14.47 6.37
N PRO A 369 -5.05 -13.14 6.25
CA PRO A 369 -5.65 -12.17 7.15
C PRO A 369 -7.18 -12.09 6.95
N PRO A 370 -7.92 -11.59 7.95
CA PRO A 370 -9.37 -11.49 7.87
C PRO A 370 -9.83 -10.30 7.02
N THR A 371 -11.03 -10.43 6.46
CA THR A 371 -11.89 -9.29 6.16
C THR A 371 -12.72 -8.99 7.42
N LEU A 372 -12.32 -7.98 8.19
CA LEU A 372 -13.06 -7.52 9.36
C LEU A 372 -14.42 -6.95 8.95
N ASN A 373 -15.36 -6.94 9.90
CA ASN A 373 -16.69 -6.33 9.78
C ASN A 373 -17.60 -6.91 8.68
N LEU A 374 -17.23 -8.03 8.06
CA LEU A 374 -18.05 -8.74 7.08
C LEU A 374 -19.06 -9.65 7.81
N HIS A 375 -20.21 -9.08 8.19
CA HIS A 375 -21.25 -9.74 8.95
C HIS A 375 -22.44 -10.18 8.08
N ASP A 376 -22.76 -9.40 7.06
CA ASP A 376 -23.81 -9.66 6.08
C ASP A 376 -23.23 -9.49 4.67
N PRO A 377 -22.58 -10.53 4.12
CA PRO A 377 -22.01 -10.48 2.79
C PRO A 377 -23.05 -10.07 1.72
N ASP A 378 -22.63 -9.20 0.81
CA ASP A 378 -23.50 -8.69 -0.25
C ASP A 378 -23.82 -9.74 -1.32
N ASP A 379 -24.85 -9.48 -2.10
CA ASP A 379 -25.28 -10.37 -3.19
C ASP A 379 -24.14 -10.54 -4.21
N GLY A 380 -23.92 -11.78 -4.69
CA GLY A 380 -22.83 -12.13 -5.60
C GLY A 380 -21.56 -12.64 -4.90
N THR A 381 -21.51 -12.63 -3.57
CA THR A 381 -20.42 -13.18 -2.74
C THR A 381 -20.60 -14.66 -2.37
N GLU A 382 -21.67 -15.30 -2.83
CA GLU A 382 -22.03 -16.66 -2.45
C GLU A 382 -20.95 -17.67 -2.88
N GLY A 383 -20.59 -18.58 -1.97
CA GLY A 383 -19.59 -19.61 -2.23
C GLY A 383 -18.15 -19.09 -2.28
N ILE A 384 -17.93 -17.79 -2.04
CA ILE A 384 -16.60 -17.18 -2.02
C ILE A 384 -16.05 -17.19 -0.60
N ASP A 385 -14.81 -17.64 -0.50
CA ASP A 385 -14.06 -17.63 0.73
C ASP A 385 -13.44 -16.24 0.99
N LEU A 386 -14.23 -15.35 1.59
CA LEU A 386 -13.86 -13.95 1.88
C LEU A 386 -13.09 -13.75 3.20
N VAL A 387 -12.68 -14.85 3.86
CA VAL A 387 -12.01 -14.86 5.17
C VAL A 387 -12.71 -13.95 6.21
N PRO A 388 -14.03 -14.11 6.46
CA PRO A 388 -14.78 -13.18 7.30
C PRO A 388 -14.31 -13.24 8.75
N LEU A 389 -14.08 -12.06 9.34
CA LEU A 389 -13.88 -11.78 10.77
C LEU A 389 -12.63 -12.34 11.44
N LYS A 390 -12.11 -13.50 11.02
CA LYS A 390 -10.96 -14.16 11.66
C LYS A 390 -9.96 -14.67 10.63
N ALA A 391 -8.68 -14.44 10.91
CA ALA A 391 -7.59 -14.99 10.11
C ALA A 391 -7.70 -16.51 10.03
N ARG A 392 -7.26 -17.10 8.91
CA ARG A 392 -7.33 -18.54 8.70
C ARG A 392 -6.01 -19.12 8.22
N LYS A 393 -5.57 -20.21 8.84
CA LYS A 393 -4.42 -20.98 8.36
C LYS A 393 -4.73 -21.64 7.02
N ARG A 394 -3.83 -21.49 6.05
CA ARG A 394 -3.83 -22.23 4.79
C ARG A 394 -2.43 -22.21 4.19
N GLU A 395 -2.14 -23.20 3.36
CA GLU A 395 -0.96 -23.12 2.52
C GLU A 395 -1.14 -22.00 1.48
N VAL A 396 -0.11 -21.17 1.33
CA VAL A 396 -0.05 -20.09 0.35
C VAL A 396 1.30 -20.17 -0.36
N ARG A 397 1.29 -20.45 -1.65
CA ARG A 397 2.45 -20.58 -2.53
C ARG A 397 2.47 -19.46 -3.58
N ALA A 398 1.30 -19.03 -4.04
CA ALA A 398 1.16 -17.86 -4.91
C ALA A 398 0.04 -16.94 -4.44
N VAL A 399 0.26 -15.64 -4.63
CA VAL A 399 -0.66 -14.58 -4.23
C VAL A 399 -0.93 -13.62 -5.40
N LEU A 400 -2.14 -13.08 -5.45
CA LEU A 400 -2.53 -11.97 -6.31
C LEU A 400 -2.87 -10.76 -5.45
N ASN A 401 -2.16 -9.65 -5.65
CA ASN A 401 -2.41 -8.39 -4.96
C ASN A 401 -2.96 -7.36 -5.94
N ASN A 402 -4.17 -6.86 -5.70
CA ASN A 402 -4.89 -5.96 -6.60
C ASN A 402 -4.93 -4.52 -6.07
N SER A 403 -4.79 -3.55 -6.97
CA SER A 403 -5.00 -2.14 -6.67
C SER A 403 -5.64 -1.43 -7.87
N PHE A 404 -6.83 -0.86 -7.68
CA PHE A 404 -7.64 -0.27 -8.75
C PHE A 404 -8.02 1.16 -8.38
N GLY A 405 -7.24 2.12 -8.86
CA GLY A 405 -7.28 3.50 -8.41
C GLY A 405 -8.16 4.44 -9.24
N PHE A 406 -8.47 5.59 -8.64
CA PHE A 406 -9.07 6.72 -9.34
C PHE A 406 -8.31 7.09 -10.61
N GLY A 407 -9.04 7.61 -11.60
CA GLY A 407 -8.58 7.75 -12.98
C GLY A 407 -8.66 6.46 -13.78
N GLY A 408 -9.16 5.37 -13.19
CA GLY A 408 -9.29 4.07 -13.84
C GLY A 408 -7.94 3.39 -14.05
N THR A 409 -6.98 3.60 -13.14
CA THR A 409 -5.63 3.06 -13.26
C THR A 409 -5.50 1.77 -12.45
N ASN A 410 -5.20 0.65 -13.12
CA ASN A 410 -5.27 -0.67 -12.50
C ASN A 410 -3.90 -1.34 -12.47
N ALA A 411 -3.55 -1.92 -11.33
CA ALA A 411 -2.32 -2.69 -11.14
C ALA A 411 -2.64 -4.02 -10.44
N SER A 412 -2.02 -5.10 -10.91
CA SER A 412 -2.05 -6.41 -10.26
C SER A 412 -0.63 -6.98 -10.18
N LEU A 413 -0.23 -7.40 -8.98
CA LEU A 413 1.05 -8.07 -8.73
C LEU A 413 0.81 -9.54 -8.39
N ILE A 414 1.66 -10.41 -8.92
CA ILE A 414 1.75 -11.80 -8.51
C ILE A 414 3.10 -12.02 -7.86
N MET A 415 3.06 -12.61 -6.67
CA MET A 415 4.24 -13.04 -5.94
C MET A 415 4.14 -14.51 -5.61
N GLN A 416 5.26 -15.21 -5.57
CA GLN A 416 5.30 -16.64 -5.32
C GLN A 416 6.42 -17.00 -4.36
N LYS A 417 6.28 -18.14 -3.68
CA LYS A 417 7.42 -18.78 -3.01
C LYS A 417 8.52 -19.06 -4.03
N VAL A 418 9.75 -18.90 -3.58
CA VAL A 418 10.94 -19.19 -4.37
C VAL A 418 11.28 -20.66 -4.20
N ASP A 419 11.47 -21.35 -5.32
CA ASP A 419 11.85 -22.76 -5.36
C ASP A 419 13.23 -23.06 -4.77
#